data_AF-A0A2K3LSA6-F1
#
_entry.id   AF-A0A2K3LSA6-F1
#
_cell.length_a   1.000
_cell.length_b   1.000
_cell.length_c   1.000
_cell.angle_alpha   90.00
_cell.angle_beta   90.00
_cell.angle_gamma   90.00
#
_symmetry.space_group_name_H-M   'P 1'
#
loop_
_entity.id
_entity.type
_entity.pdbx_description
1 polymer ?
#
loop_
_entity_poly.entity_id
_entity_poly.type
_entity_poly.pdbx_seq_one_letter_code
_entity_poly.pdbx_strand_id
1 'polypeptide(L)'
;MCRGSSKIINDMRSTSIVKLNTEEDQKQLVVDNGIVSVTLSRPEGYILGISYNGIDNILESKLEEQDRGYFDVVWNEPEKVGNFQRVHGTNFSVIAADENMVELSFLRSWTSSMMGKDVPINIDKRYIFRSGDSGFYSYVIFDRPEGMPAAEVDQIRYVYKLDED
;
A
#
# COMPACT_ATOMS: atom_id res chain seq x y z
N MET A 1 -1.89 -55.92 -26.83
CA MET A 1 -1.11 -55.59 -25.61
C MET A 1 -0.63 -54.15 -25.72
N CYS A 2 -0.55 -53.46 -24.59
CA CYS A 2 -0.91 -52.07 -24.37
C CYS A 2 -0.08 -51.00 -25.10
N ARG A 3 -0.80 -49.96 -25.60
CA ARG A 3 -0.26 -48.64 -25.90
C ARG A 3 0.09 -47.94 -24.57
N GLY A 4 1.36 -47.61 -24.36
CA GLY A 4 1.78 -46.72 -23.28
C GLY A 4 1.57 -45.27 -23.70
N SER A 5 0.49 -44.63 -23.22
CA SER A 5 0.36 -43.17 -23.24
C SER A 5 1.24 -42.60 -22.12
N SER A 6 2.28 -41.88 -22.51
CA SER A 6 3.03 -41.02 -21.59
C SER A 6 2.11 -39.90 -21.12
N LYS A 7 1.77 -39.88 -19.83
CA LYS A 7 1.11 -38.73 -19.20
C LYS A 7 2.14 -37.61 -19.14
N ILE A 8 1.98 -36.61 -20.02
CA ILE A 8 2.60 -35.31 -19.82
C ILE A 8 1.89 -34.71 -18.61
N ILE A 9 2.56 -34.72 -17.46
CA ILE A 9 2.19 -33.90 -16.32
C ILE A 9 2.54 -32.46 -16.75
N ASN A 10 1.53 -31.68 -17.14
CA ASN A 10 1.69 -30.24 -17.23
C ASN A 10 1.96 -29.73 -15.81
N ASP A 11 3.24 -29.60 -15.46
CA ASP A 11 3.66 -28.66 -14.42
C ASP A 11 3.40 -27.27 -14.97
N MET A 12 2.15 -26.80 -14.85
CA MET A 12 1.83 -25.38 -14.99
C MET A 12 2.41 -24.66 -13.76
N ARG A 13 3.73 -24.49 -13.75
CA ARG A 13 4.28 -23.29 -13.11
C ARG A 13 3.80 -22.12 -13.96
N SER A 14 2.61 -21.62 -13.65
CA SER A 14 2.29 -20.23 -13.90
C SER A 14 3.35 -19.44 -13.14
N THR A 15 4.40 -19.02 -13.83
CA THR A 15 5.25 -17.95 -13.34
C THR A 15 4.35 -16.72 -13.34
N SER A 16 3.62 -16.51 -12.25
CA SER A 16 2.74 -15.35 -12.12
C SER A 16 3.63 -14.12 -12.08
N ILE A 17 3.78 -13.45 -13.21
CA ILE A 17 4.63 -12.27 -13.32
C ILE A 17 3.97 -11.14 -12.55
N VAL A 18 4.69 -10.52 -11.61
CA VAL A 18 4.22 -9.30 -10.96
C VAL A 18 4.28 -8.14 -11.96
N LYS A 19 3.15 -7.48 -12.17
CA LYS A 19 3.00 -6.36 -13.11
C LYS A 19 2.74 -5.08 -12.34
N LEU A 20 3.45 -4.02 -12.73
CA LEU A 20 3.23 -2.66 -12.25
C LEU A 20 2.79 -1.80 -13.43
N ASN A 21 1.56 -1.29 -13.36
CA ASN A 21 1.00 -0.41 -14.38
C ASN A 21 0.69 0.98 -13.79
N THR A 22 0.81 2.01 -14.62
CA THR A 22 0.35 3.38 -14.32
C THR A 22 -0.83 3.72 -15.20
N GLU A 23 -1.89 4.29 -14.63
CA GLU A 23 -3.04 4.78 -15.39
C GLU A 23 -2.70 6.02 -16.23
N GLU A 24 -3.54 6.34 -17.22
CA GLU A 24 -3.31 7.42 -18.20
C GLU A 24 -3.06 8.79 -17.56
N ASP A 25 -3.68 9.09 -16.42
CA ASP A 25 -3.51 10.35 -15.70
C ASP A 25 -2.36 10.33 -14.67
N GLN A 26 -1.65 9.20 -14.55
CA GLN A 26 -0.57 8.94 -13.60
C GLN A 26 -0.91 9.13 -12.12
N LYS A 27 -2.19 9.30 -11.76
CA LYS A 27 -2.63 9.45 -10.36
C LYS A 27 -2.84 8.12 -9.66
N GLN A 28 -2.82 7.03 -10.41
CA GLN A 28 -3.04 5.69 -9.89
C GLN A 28 -1.98 4.71 -10.39
N LEU A 29 -1.72 3.72 -9.56
CA LEU A 29 -0.81 2.60 -9.80
C LEU A 29 -1.58 1.32 -9.57
N VAL A 30 -1.44 0.35 -10.46
CA VAL A 30 -2.00 -0.99 -10.29
C VAL A 30 -0.85 -1.98 -10.19
N VAL A 31 -0.83 -2.75 -9.09
CA VAL A 31 0.11 -3.87 -8.94
C VAL A 31 -0.68 -5.18 -8.92
N ASP A 32 -0.41 -6.03 -9.90
CA ASP A 32 -1.05 -7.33 -10.09
C ASP A 32 0.01 -8.42 -9.96
N ASN A 33 -0.14 -9.34 -8.99
CA ASN A 33 0.78 -10.46 -8.81
C ASN A 33 0.26 -11.79 -9.39
N GLY A 34 -0.83 -11.74 -10.16
CA GLY A 34 -1.54 -12.87 -10.74
C GLY A 34 -2.58 -13.52 -9.81
N ILE A 35 -2.70 -13.08 -8.56
CA ILE A 35 -3.69 -13.57 -7.58
C ILE A 35 -4.50 -12.42 -6.97
N VAL A 36 -3.81 -11.36 -6.55
CA VAL A 36 -4.38 -10.11 -6.07
C VAL A 36 -3.92 -8.96 -6.97
N SER A 37 -4.84 -8.04 -7.26
CA SER A 37 -4.55 -6.76 -7.90
C SER A 37 -4.89 -5.64 -6.94
N VAL A 38 -3.98 -4.69 -6.73
CA VAL A 38 -4.20 -3.55 -5.83
C VAL A 38 -3.99 -2.25 -6.57
N THR A 39 -4.99 -1.38 -6.50
CA THR A 39 -4.95 -0.04 -7.04
C THR A 39 -4.60 0.94 -5.93
N LEU A 40 -3.53 1.70 -6.11
CA LEU A 40 -2.97 2.66 -5.15
C LEU A 40 -3.04 4.08 -5.73
N SER A 41 -3.34 5.07 -4.88
CA SER A 41 -3.18 6.48 -5.25
C SER A 41 -1.70 6.88 -5.31
N ARG A 42 -1.38 7.84 -6.18
CA ARG A 42 -0.03 8.36 -6.41
C ARG A 42 -0.06 9.89 -6.46
N PRO A 43 0.78 10.57 -5.64
CA PRO A 43 1.83 10.03 -4.76
C PRO A 43 1.35 9.62 -3.34
N GLU A 44 0.06 9.63 -3.05
CA GLU A 44 -0.45 9.61 -1.69
C GLU A 44 -0.38 8.22 -1.01
N GLY A 45 -0.45 7.13 -1.79
CA GLY A 45 -0.23 5.76 -1.32
C GLY A 45 -1.33 5.21 -0.40
N TYR A 46 -2.56 5.66 -0.55
CA TYR A 46 -3.75 4.98 -0.01
C TYR A 46 -4.31 4.01 -1.05
N ILE A 47 -4.97 2.96 -0.60
CA ILE A 47 -5.54 1.92 -1.46
C ILE A 47 -6.93 2.33 -1.92
N LEU A 48 -7.08 2.38 -3.24
CA LEU A 48 -8.31 2.70 -3.96
C LEU A 48 -9.21 1.49 -4.15
N GLY A 49 -8.59 0.32 -4.33
CA GLY A 49 -9.28 -0.96 -4.53
C GLY A 49 -8.35 -2.16 -4.40
N ILE A 50 -8.94 -3.30 -4.06
CA ILE A 50 -8.27 -4.60 -4.00
C ILE A 50 -9.16 -5.60 -4.75
N SER A 51 -8.68 -6.12 -5.87
CA SER A 51 -9.34 -7.19 -6.63
C SER A 51 -8.75 -8.54 -6.22
N TYR A 52 -9.60 -9.51 -5.92
CA TYR A 52 -9.17 -10.84 -5.49
C TYR A 52 -10.21 -11.90 -5.86
N ASN A 53 -9.76 -13.04 -6.38
CA ASN A 53 -10.60 -14.22 -6.65
C ASN A 53 -11.88 -13.92 -7.47
N GLY A 54 -11.75 -13.10 -8.53
CA GLY A 54 -12.86 -12.70 -9.40
C GLY A 54 -13.78 -11.63 -8.82
N ILE A 55 -13.50 -11.10 -7.62
CA ILE A 55 -14.16 -9.92 -7.08
C ILE A 55 -13.40 -8.68 -7.56
N ASP A 56 -14.12 -7.75 -8.20
CA ASP A 56 -13.53 -6.55 -8.79
C ASP A 56 -12.93 -5.61 -7.73
N ASN A 57 -13.63 -5.39 -6.61
CA ASN A 57 -13.11 -4.62 -5.48
C ASN A 57 -13.72 -5.11 -4.17
N ILE A 58 -12.90 -5.55 -3.22
CA ILE A 58 -13.36 -5.97 -1.88
C ILE A 58 -13.53 -4.80 -0.91
N LEU A 59 -13.13 -3.58 -1.28
CA LEU A 59 -13.28 -2.38 -0.44
C LEU A 59 -14.61 -1.69 -0.68
N GLU A 60 -15.18 -1.10 0.36
CA GLU A 60 -16.47 -0.39 0.32
C GLU A 60 -16.44 0.75 -0.71
N SER A 61 -17.16 0.55 -1.81
CA SER A 61 -17.13 1.43 -2.99
C SER A 61 -17.91 2.74 -2.78
N LYS A 62 -18.85 2.78 -1.84
CA LYS A 62 -19.68 3.96 -1.52
C LYS A 62 -18.90 5.03 -0.74
N LEU A 63 -17.75 4.69 -0.16
CA LEU A 63 -16.88 5.63 0.52
C LEU A 63 -16.02 6.44 -0.46
N GLU A 64 -15.63 7.64 -0.02
CA GLU A 64 -14.60 8.42 -0.68
C GLU A 64 -13.32 7.59 -0.81
N GLU A 65 -12.62 7.74 -1.93
CA GLU A 65 -11.47 6.92 -2.31
C GLU A 65 -10.40 6.84 -1.21
N GLN A 66 -10.09 7.97 -0.57
CA GLN A 66 -9.10 8.06 0.50
C GLN A 66 -9.55 7.43 1.81
N ASP A 67 -10.83 7.07 1.96
CA ASP A 67 -11.43 6.49 3.15
C ASP A 67 -11.63 4.97 3.09
N ARG A 68 -11.24 4.33 1.98
CA ARG A 68 -11.37 2.88 1.76
C ARG A 68 -10.24 2.09 2.40
N GLY A 69 -9.00 2.30 1.95
CA GLY A 69 -7.80 1.67 2.49
C GLY A 69 -6.73 2.70 2.81
N TYR A 70 -6.49 3.00 4.08
CA TYR A 70 -5.64 4.13 4.47
C TYR A 70 -4.71 3.85 5.64
N PHE A 71 -3.80 4.79 5.87
CA PHE A 71 -2.90 4.80 7.01
C PHE A 71 -3.06 6.11 7.79
N ASP A 72 -3.26 6.00 9.09
CA ASP A 72 -3.43 7.14 9.98
C ASP A 72 -2.56 7.04 11.24
N VAL A 73 -2.33 8.21 11.82
CA VAL A 73 -1.69 8.35 13.13
C VAL A 73 -2.55 9.24 14.01
N VAL A 74 -2.64 8.90 15.30
CA VAL A 74 -3.15 9.79 16.34
C VAL A 74 -1.97 10.20 17.20
N TRP A 75 -1.77 11.50 17.34
CA TRP A 75 -0.58 12.06 17.97
C TRP A 75 -0.88 13.42 18.59
N ASN A 76 -0.06 13.86 19.54
CA ASN A 76 -0.12 15.20 20.09
C ASN A 76 1.27 15.80 20.27
N GLU A 77 1.32 17.13 20.30
CA GLU A 77 2.43 17.81 20.95
C GLU A 77 2.34 17.53 22.47
N PRO A 78 3.48 17.52 23.18
CA PRO A 78 3.48 17.29 24.63
C PRO A 78 2.47 18.20 25.34
N GLU A 79 1.68 17.60 26.23
CA GLU A 79 0.64 18.27 27.04
C GLU A 79 -0.54 18.87 26.22
N LYS A 80 -0.64 18.60 24.92
CA LYS A 80 -1.77 19.01 24.08
C LYS A 80 -2.73 17.85 23.79
N VAL A 81 -3.92 18.19 23.30
CA VAL A 81 -4.95 17.22 22.89
C VAL A 81 -4.50 16.46 21.63
N GLY A 82 -4.82 15.17 21.58
CA GLY A 82 -4.60 14.29 20.43
C GLY A 82 -5.23 14.79 19.12
N ASN A 83 -4.47 14.70 18.04
CA ASN A 83 -4.85 15.03 16.67
C ASN A 83 -4.83 13.77 15.82
N PHE A 84 -5.92 13.55 15.08
CA PHE A 84 -5.98 12.52 14.04
C PHE A 84 -5.37 13.07 12.75
N GLN A 85 -4.43 12.34 12.16
CA GLN A 85 -3.81 12.67 10.89
C GLN A 85 -3.95 11.51 9.91
N ARG A 86 -4.59 11.78 8.76
CA ARG A 86 -4.49 10.91 7.59
C ARG A 86 -3.14 11.14 6.92
N VAL A 87 -2.34 10.08 6.75
CA VAL A 87 -1.00 10.24 6.20
C VAL A 87 -1.00 9.99 4.70
N HIS A 88 -0.79 11.07 3.95
CA HIS A 88 -0.60 11.05 2.51
C HIS A 88 0.89 11.18 2.18
N GLY A 89 1.38 10.29 1.31
CA GLY A 89 2.69 10.44 0.69
C GLY A 89 2.74 11.68 -0.20
N THR A 90 3.92 12.29 -0.30
CA THR A 90 4.18 13.42 -1.22
C THR A 90 5.19 13.05 -2.29
N ASN A 91 5.89 11.93 -2.11
CA ASN A 91 6.87 11.40 -3.05
C ASN A 91 6.66 9.90 -3.23
N PHE A 92 6.53 9.47 -4.48
CA PHE A 92 6.39 8.07 -4.86
C PHE A 92 7.68 7.57 -5.49
N SER A 93 8.09 6.34 -5.17
CA SER A 93 9.23 5.67 -5.78
C SER A 93 9.00 4.17 -5.91
N VAL A 94 9.52 3.58 -6.98
CA VAL A 94 9.65 2.12 -7.11
C VAL A 94 11.02 1.74 -6.55
N ILE A 95 11.06 0.96 -5.47
CA ILE A 95 12.32 0.54 -4.86
C ILE A 95 12.89 -0.68 -5.57
N ALA A 96 12.03 -1.63 -5.89
CA ALA A 96 12.38 -2.84 -6.63
C ALA A 96 11.22 -3.22 -7.56
N ALA A 97 11.54 -3.70 -8.75
CA ALA A 97 10.56 -4.27 -9.68
C ALA A 97 11.24 -5.29 -10.59
N ASP A 98 10.84 -6.55 -10.45
CA ASP A 98 11.19 -7.64 -11.34
C ASP A 98 9.99 -8.60 -11.48
N GLU A 99 10.19 -9.71 -12.19
CA GLU A 99 9.13 -10.69 -12.45
C GLU A 99 8.56 -11.36 -11.19
N ASN A 100 9.32 -11.39 -10.10
CA ASN A 100 8.99 -12.05 -8.86
C ASN A 100 8.44 -11.10 -7.81
N MET A 101 8.82 -9.81 -7.84
CA MET A 101 8.47 -8.85 -6.81
C MET A 101 8.42 -7.40 -7.28
N VAL A 102 7.48 -6.64 -6.70
CA VAL A 102 7.43 -5.17 -6.78
C VAL A 102 7.41 -4.60 -5.36
N GLU A 103 8.30 -3.65 -5.07
CA GLU A 103 8.30 -2.85 -3.84
C GLU A 103 8.10 -1.37 -4.18
N LEU A 104 7.10 -0.76 -3.55
CA LEU A 104 6.73 0.63 -3.72
C LEU A 104 6.97 1.43 -2.45
N SER A 105 7.30 2.71 -2.60
CA SER A 105 7.51 3.70 -1.53
C SER A 105 6.63 4.91 -1.74
N PHE A 106 6.01 5.36 -0.65
CA PHE A 106 5.16 6.55 -0.58
C PHE A 106 5.62 7.38 0.62
N LEU A 107 6.67 8.18 0.40
CA LEU A 107 7.33 8.99 1.40
C LEU A 107 6.60 10.32 1.60
N ARG A 108 6.38 10.66 2.87
CA ARG A 108 6.04 12.01 3.33
C ARG A 108 7.15 12.51 4.25
N SER A 109 7.85 13.53 3.80
CA SER A 109 8.85 14.23 4.61
C SER A 109 8.17 15.32 5.43
N TRP A 110 8.55 15.46 6.69
CA TRP A 110 8.07 16.54 7.53
C TRP A 110 8.88 17.82 7.31
N THR A 111 8.20 18.96 7.27
CA THR A 111 8.82 20.28 7.20
C THR A 111 8.21 21.22 8.22
N SER A 112 8.89 22.33 8.55
CA SER A 112 8.42 23.30 9.53
C SER A 112 7.06 23.93 9.20
N SER A 113 6.64 23.95 7.92
CA SER A 113 5.30 24.43 7.53
C SER A 113 4.16 23.52 7.99
N MET A 114 4.48 22.29 8.41
CA MET A 114 3.52 21.29 8.92
C MET A 114 3.39 21.32 10.46
N MET A 115 4.10 22.23 11.12
CA MET A 115 4.10 22.37 12.58
C MET A 115 2.66 22.53 13.12
N GLY A 116 2.33 21.73 14.14
CA GLY A 116 1.02 21.71 14.79
C GLY A 116 -0.11 21.11 13.96
N LYS A 117 0.17 20.61 12.75
CA LYS A 117 -0.83 20.01 11.84
C LYS A 117 -0.56 18.53 11.59
N ASP A 118 0.70 18.21 11.30
CA ASP A 118 1.15 16.85 11.02
C ASP A 118 2.23 16.41 12.00
N VAL A 119 2.25 15.11 12.29
CA VAL A 119 3.23 14.53 13.21
C VAL A 119 4.66 14.82 12.70
N PRO A 120 5.57 15.33 13.55
CA PRO A 120 6.95 15.70 13.20
C PRO A 120 7.85 14.47 13.00
N ILE A 121 7.52 13.65 12.01
CA ILE A 121 8.19 12.41 11.64
C ILE A 121 8.15 12.26 10.11
N ASN A 122 9.26 11.84 9.48
CA ASN A 122 9.24 11.37 8.09
C ASN A 122 8.61 9.98 8.07
N ILE A 123 7.59 9.80 7.23
CA ILE A 123 6.82 8.56 7.19
C ILE A 123 6.84 8.01 5.76
N ASP A 124 7.42 6.84 5.60
CA ASP A 124 7.53 6.13 4.32
C ASP A 124 6.73 4.85 4.36
N LYS A 125 5.59 4.84 3.67
CA LYS A 125 4.73 3.66 3.54
C LYS A 125 5.25 2.78 2.41
N ARG A 126 5.46 1.50 2.71
CA ARG A 126 5.98 0.50 1.79
C ARG A 126 4.94 -0.56 1.51
N TYR A 127 4.83 -0.95 0.23
CA TYR A 127 4.02 -2.09 -0.20
C TYR A 127 4.89 -3.04 -1.01
N ILE A 128 4.81 -4.33 -0.70
CA ILE A 128 5.53 -5.39 -1.42
C ILE A 128 4.53 -6.40 -1.97
N PHE A 129 4.63 -6.67 -3.26
CA PHE A 129 3.83 -7.65 -4.00
C PHE A 129 4.76 -8.74 -4.50
N ARG A 130 4.47 -10.01 -4.18
CA ARG A 130 5.28 -11.14 -4.62
C ARG A 130 4.47 -12.10 -5.45
N SER A 131 5.10 -12.68 -6.46
CA SER A 131 4.53 -13.76 -7.26
C SER A 131 4.10 -14.93 -6.38
N GLY A 132 2.90 -15.47 -6.62
CA GLY A 132 2.40 -16.65 -5.92
C GLY A 132 1.82 -16.41 -4.52
N ASP A 133 1.96 -15.20 -3.96
CA ASP A 133 1.34 -14.86 -2.68
C ASP A 133 -0.11 -14.43 -2.87
N SER A 134 -1.02 -14.89 -2.01
CA SER A 134 -2.46 -14.53 -2.06
C SER A 134 -2.77 -13.17 -1.44
N GLY A 135 -1.80 -12.27 -1.41
CA GLY A 135 -1.88 -10.97 -0.74
C GLY A 135 -0.64 -10.13 -1.01
N PHE A 136 -0.55 -9.01 -0.32
CA PHE A 136 0.59 -8.10 -0.36
C PHE A 136 1.04 -7.77 1.06
N TYR A 137 2.29 -7.36 1.21
CA TYR A 137 2.84 -6.92 2.49
C TYR A 137 2.83 -5.40 2.53
N SER A 138 2.62 -4.85 3.72
CA SER A 138 2.84 -3.45 3.99
C SER A 138 3.68 -3.26 5.25
N TYR A 139 4.53 -2.24 5.23
CA TYR A 139 5.25 -1.79 6.41
C TYR A 139 5.52 -0.29 6.30
N VAL A 140 5.86 0.33 7.42
CA VAL A 140 6.10 1.78 7.48
C VAL A 140 7.43 2.03 8.16
N ILE A 141 8.22 2.91 7.54
CA ILE A 141 9.47 3.41 8.12
C ILE A 141 9.17 4.78 8.72
N PHE A 142 9.41 4.90 10.02
CA PHE A 142 9.40 6.17 10.74
C PHE A 142 10.85 6.63 10.92
N ASP A 143 11.21 7.71 10.24
CA ASP A 143 12.53 8.34 10.37
C ASP A 143 12.37 9.70 11.05
N ARG A 144 13.13 9.91 12.13
CA ARG A 144 13.08 11.14 12.93
C ARG A 144 14.49 11.63 13.24
N PRO A 145 15.14 12.34 12.29
CA PRO A 145 16.43 12.98 12.51
C PRO A 145 16.41 13.96 13.69
N GLU A 146 17.59 14.27 14.23
CA GLU A 146 17.75 15.26 15.30
C GLU A 146 17.22 16.64 14.86
N GLY A 147 16.58 17.35 15.79
CA GLY A 147 16.04 18.69 15.55
C GLY A 147 14.55 18.75 15.21
N MET A 148 13.88 17.60 15.02
CA MET A 148 12.42 17.57 14.88
C MET A 148 11.70 17.86 16.22
N PRO A 149 10.54 18.56 16.22
CA PRO A 149 9.75 18.80 17.42
C PRO A 149 9.35 17.51 18.16
N ALA A 150 9.18 17.60 19.48
CA ALA A 150 8.67 16.50 20.29
C ALA A 150 7.22 16.15 19.88
N ALA A 151 6.89 14.86 19.94
CA ALA A 151 5.55 14.36 19.69
C ALA A 151 5.31 13.09 20.50
N GLU A 152 4.07 12.92 20.95
CA GLU A 152 3.54 11.71 21.56
C GLU A 152 2.66 11.03 20.51
N VAL A 153 2.85 9.72 20.29
CA VAL A 153 2.08 8.95 19.30
C VAL A 153 1.25 7.92 20.04
N ASP A 154 -0.06 8.14 20.07
CA ASP A 154 -1.01 7.28 20.75
C ASP A 154 -1.39 6.07 19.89
N GLN A 155 -1.43 6.26 18.57
CA GLN A 155 -1.93 5.25 17.65
C GLN A 155 -1.32 5.37 16.26
N ILE A 156 -1.08 4.20 15.66
CA ILE A 156 -0.65 4.01 14.28
C ILE A 156 -1.52 2.90 13.70
N ARG A 157 -2.16 3.11 12.54
CA ARG A 157 -3.07 2.12 11.95
C ARG A 157 -3.01 2.07 10.45
N TYR A 158 -3.05 0.85 9.92
CA TYR A 158 -3.63 0.58 8.61
C TYR A 158 -5.10 0.22 8.80
N VAL A 159 -5.95 0.79 7.97
CA VAL A 159 -7.39 0.52 7.95
C VAL A 159 -7.78 0.11 6.54
N TYR A 160 -8.50 -1.01 6.43
CA TYR A 160 -9.14 -1.46 5.20
C TYR A 160 -10.62 -1.65 5.50
N LYS A 161 -11.47 -0.82 4.90
CA LYS A 161 -12.92 -0.94 5.02
C LYS A 161 -13.42 -1.82 3.89
N LEU A 162 -13.79 -3.04 4.25
CA LEU A 162 -14.33 -4.01 3.32
C LEU A 162 -15.76 -3.65 2.96
N ASP A 163 -16.17 -4.01 1.75
CA ASP A 163 -17.59 -4.00 1.40
C ASP A 163 -18.34 -5.02 2.27
N GLU A 164 -19.50 -4.63 2.79
CA GLU A 164 -20.33 -5.46 3.68
C GLU A 164 -21.42 -6.23 2.91
N ASP A 165 -21.62 -5.92 1.63
CA ASP A 165 -22.65 -6.51 0.76
C ASP A 165 -22.22 -7.84 0.08
#